data_AF-A0A6V7I5M4-F1
#
_entry.id   AF-A0A6V7I5M4-F1
#
_cell.length_a   1.000
_cell.length_b   1.000
_cell.length_c   1.000
_cell.angle_alpha   90.00
_cell.angle_beta   90.00
_cell.angle_gamma   90.00
#
_symmetry.space_group_name_H-M   'P 1'
#
loop_
_entity.id
_entity.type
_entity.pdbx_description
1 polymer ?
#
loop_
_entity_poly.entity_id
_entity_poly.type
_entity_poly.pdbx_seq_one_letter_code
_entity_poly.pdbx_strand_id
1 'polypeptide(L)' 'AYCVTEPGAGSDVAGLSTKAVKKGNEYILNGTKMWITNGGVADWYFVLARTNPDPKAPSSKAFTGFIVERAFEGVQPGRK' A
#
# COMPACT_ATOMS: atom_id res chain seq x y z
N ALA A 1 6.86 -9.36 -2.40
CA ALA A 1 6.41 -8.72 -3.65
C ALA A 1 6.33 -7.20 -3.48
N TYR A 2 6.34 -6.42 -4.57
CA TYR A 2 6.41 -4.95 -4.54
C TYR A 2 5.08 -4.31 -4.94
N CYS A 3 4.38 -3.70 -3.98
CA CYS A 3 3.00 -3.23 -4.10
C CYS A 3 2.90 -1.71 -4.11
N VAL A 4 3.02 -1.12 -5.31
CA VAL A 4 2.86 0.33 -5.52
C VAL A 4 1.63 0.63 -6.36
N THR A 5 1.57 0.09 -7.58
CA THR A 5 0.50 0.34 -8.55
C THR A 5 -0.89 0.01 -8.00
N GLU A 6 -1.83 0.90 -8.28
CA GLU A 6 -3.25 0.83 -7.94
C GLU A 6 -4.10 0.87 -9.22
N PRO A 7 -5.38 0.45 -9.17
CA PRO A 7 -6.27 0.56 -10.33
C PRO A 7 -6.37 1.97 -10.91
N GLY A 8 -6.29 3.01 -10.05
CA GLY A 8 -6.38 4.41 -10.44
C GLY A 8 -5.03 5.13 -10.63
N ALA A 9 -3.90 4.48 -10.31
CA ALA A 9 -2.59 5.14 -10.29
C ALA A 9 -1.44 4.14 -10.52
N GLY A 10 -0.73 4.31 -11.65
CA GLY A 10 0.44 3.52 -12.02
C GLY A 10 1.68 4.40 -12.25
N SER A 11 1.71 5.11 -13.37
CA SER A 11 2.79 6.06 -13.69
C SER A 11 2.81 7.26 -12.73
N ASP A 12 1.64 7.73 -12.31
CA ASP A 12 1.50 8.76 -11.28
C ASP A 12 1.46 8.15 -9.87
N VAL A 13 2.64 7.92 -9.30
CA VAL A 13 2.80 7.38 -7.94
C VAL A 13 2.32 8.38 -6.87
N ALA A 14 2.26 9.67 -7.17
CA ALA A 14 1.73 10.66 -6.23
C ALA A 14 0.20 10.60 -6.11
N GLY A 15 -0.47 10.02 -7.11
CA GLY A 15 -1.93 9.79 -7.16
C GLY A 15 -2.42 8.57 -6.37
N LEU A 16 -1.53 7.86 -5.66
CA LEU A 16 -1.92 6.69 -4.85
C LEU A 16 -2.91 7.05 -3.74
N SER A 17 -3.88 6.16 -3.55
CA SER A 17 -5.03 6.33 -2.68
C SER A 17 -5.05 5.36 -1.48
N THR A 18 -4.22 4.31 -1.48
CA THR A 18 -4.05 3.42 -0.31
C THR A 18 -3.63 4.24 0.90
N LYS A 19 -4.38 4.15 2.00
CA LYS A 19 -4.14 4.91 3.23
C LYS A 19 -3.52 4.03 4.30
N ALA A 20 -2.62 4.61 5.10
CA ALA A 20 -2.09 4.00 6.30
C ALA A 20 -2.34 4.96 7.49
N VAL A 21 -3.20 4.56 8.42
CA VAL A 21 -3.58 5.38 9.58
C VAL A 21 -2.94 4.79 10.84
N LYS A 22 -2.15 5.59 11.55
CA LYS A 22 -1.55 5.18 12.84
C LYS A 22 -2.64 5.06 13.90
N LYS A 23 -2.72 3.89 14.56
CA LYS A 23 -3.59 3.63 15.73
C LYS A 23 -2.73 3.05 16.85
N GLY A 24 -2.40 3.89 17.83
CA GLY A 24 -1.48 3.51 18.91
C GLY A 24 -0.10 3.15 18.36
N ASN A 25 0.27 1.87 18.51
CA ASN A 25 1.57 1.34 18.10
C ASN A 25 1.57 0.70 16.71
N GLU A 26 0.43 0.68 16.02
CA GLU A 26 0.25 -0.01 14.76
C GLU A 26 -0.26 0.92 13.65
N TYR A 27 -0.19 0.47 12.40
CA TYR A 27 -0.77 1.15 11.26
C TYR A 27 -1.86 0.29 10.64
N ILE A 28 -3.03 0.90 10.40
CA ILE A 28 -4.12 0.26 9.68
C ILE A 28 -4.06 0.69 8.22
N LEU A 29 -3.79 -0.26 7.33
CA LEU A 29 -3.71 -0.04 5.89
C LEU A 29 -5.05 -0.38 5.22
N ASN A 30 -5.54 0.49 4.34
CA ASN A 30 -6.74 0.26 3.54
C ASN A 30 -6.52 0.75 2.11
N GLY A 31 -6.70 -0.15 1.14
CA GLY A 31 -6.57 0.16 -0.28
C GLY A 31 -6.53 -1.11 -1.14
N THR A 32 -6.31 -0.93 -2.44
CA THR A 32 -6.25 -2.03 -3.41
C THR A 32 -5.05 -1.82 -4.33
N LYS A 33 -4.17 -2.82 -4.39
CA LYS A 33 -2.99 -2.82 -5.26
C LYS A 33 -3.25 -3.73 -6.47
N MET A 34 -2.69 -3.40 -7.61
CA MET A 34 -2.99 -4.04 -8.89
C MET A 34 -1.70 -4.34 -9.68
N TRP A 35 -1.71 -5.44 -10.44
CA TRP A 35 -0.59 -5.87 -11.29
C TRP A 35 0.69 -6.20 -10.51
N ILE A 36 0.54 -6.79 -9.33
CA ILE A 36 1.66 -7.11 -8.45
C ILE A 36 2.30 -8.43 -8.87
N THR A 37 3.51 -8.35 -9.45
CA THR A 37 4.34 -9.52 -9.72
C THR A 37 4.57 -10.30 -8.41
N ASN A 38 4.38 -11.62 -8.49
CA ASN A 38 4.39 -12.54 -7.35
C ASN A 38 3.32 -12.27 -6.27
N GLY A 39 2.30 -11.44 -6.56
CA GLY A 39 1.24 -11.09 -5.61
C GLY A 39 0.54 -12.31 -5.00
N GLY A 40 0.30 -13.35 -5.80
CA GLY A 40 -0.35 -14.58 -5.36
C GLY A 40 0.54 -15.58 -4.61
N VAL A 41 1.87 -15.40 -4.58
CA VAL A 41 2.82 -16.39 -4.02
C VAL A 41 3.80 -15.83 -3.00
N ALA A 42 3.95 -14.51 -2.88
CA ALA A 42 4.88 -13.91 -1.92
C ALA A 42 4.44 -14.12 -0.46
N ASP A 43 5.41 -14.28 0.44
CA ASP A 43 5.20 -14.38 1.88
C ASP A 43 5.01 -13.00 2.55
N TRP A 44 5.62 -11.98 1.96
CA TRP A 44 5.52 -10.60 2.41
C TRP A 44 5.49 -9.62 1.24
N TYR A 45 4.99 -8.42 1.52
CA TYR A 45 4.80 -7.34 0.55
C TYR A 45 5.48 -6.07 1.04
N PHE A 46 6.24 -5.42 0.17
CA PHE A 46 6.49 -3.99 0.32
C PHE A 46 5.24 -3.25 -0.14
N VAL A 47 4.65 -2.40 0.70
CA VAL A 47 3.45 -1.62 0.37
C VAL A 47 3.74 -0.14 0.53
N LEU A 48 3.54 0.64 -0.53
CA LEU A 48 3.55 2.10 -0.45
C LEU A 48 2.13 2.61 -0.19
N ALA A 49 1.95 3.34 0.92
CA ALA A 49 0.67 3.89 1.33
C ALA A 49 0.82 5.35 1.80
N ARG A 50 -0.24 6.14 1.62
CA ARG A 50 -0.33 7.53 2.07
C ARG A 50 -0.57 7.57 3.57
N THR A 51 0.37 8.14 4.31
CA THR A 51 0.28 8.33 5.77
C THR A 51 -0.08 9.76 6.14
N ASN A 52 0.23 10.74 5.28
CA ASN A 52 -0.17 12.13 5.51
C ASN A 52 -1.56 12.40 4.90
N PRO A 53 -2.58 12.74 5.72
CA PRO A 53 -3.92 13.01 5.24
C PRO A 53 -4.06 14.34 4.49
N ASP A 54 -3.10 15.28 4.64
CA ASP A 54 -3.15 16.56 3.94
C ASP A 54 -2.98 16.35 2.42
N PRO A 55 -3.98 16.72 1.58
CA PRO A 55 -3.87 16.61 0.13
C PRO A 55 -2.74 17.48 -0.45
N LYS A 56 -2.32 18.54 0.25
CA LYS A 56 -1.25 19.46 -0.17
C LYS A 56 0.15 19.01 0.26
N ALA A 57 0.25 17.93 1.03
CA ALA A 57 1.55 17.40 1.45
C ALA A 57 2.39 17.04 0.21
N PRO A 58 3.67 17.46 0.14
CA PRO A 58 4.53 17.08 -0.97
C PRO A 58 4.76 15.56 -0.98
N SER A 59 4.90 14.96 -2.17
CA SER A 59 5.05 13.51 -2.32
C SER A 59 6.19 12.93 -1.49
N SER A 60 7.27 13.68 -1.27
CA SER A 60 8.41 13.29 -0.43
C SER A 60 8.08 13.11 1.07
N LYS A 61 6.93 13.60 1.53
CA LYS A 61 6.46 13.51 2.93
C LYS A 61 5.06 12.89 3.07
N ALA A 62 4.43 12.52 1.95
CA ALA A 62 3.04 12.06 1.96
C ALA A 62 2.91 10.54 2.20
N PHE A 63 3.94 9.77 1.86
CA PHE A 63 3.90 8.31 1.80
C PHE A 63 4.88 7.66 2.76
N THR A 64 4.57 6.41 3.13
CA THR A 64 5.45 5.55 3.91
C THR A 64 5.44 4.16 3.30
N GLY A 65 6.61 3.54 3.25
CA GLY A 65 6.77 2.14 2.84
C GLY A 65 6.63 1.22 4.04
N PHE A 66 5.89 0.13 3.86
CA PHE A 66 5.64 -0.87 4.89
C PHE A 66 6.07 -2.24 4.40
N ILE A 67 6.53 -3.09 5.33
CA ILE A 67 6.57 -4.54 5.12
C ILE A 67 5.27 -5.08 5.71
N VAL A 68 4.50 -5.81 4.90
CA VAL A 68 3.22 -6.40 5.28
C VAL A 68 3.31 -7.89 5.03
N GLU A 69 3.11 -8.71 6.06
CA GLU A 69 3.09 -10.16 5.90
C GLU A 69 1.78 -10.60 5.26
N ARG A 70 1.85 -11.63 4.41
CA ARG A 70 0.66 -12.24 3.79
C ARG A 70 -0.32 -12.78 4.83
N ALA A 71 0.21 -13.23 5.97
CA ALA A 71 -0.58 -13.81 7.05
C ALA A 71 -1.36 -12.78 7.89
N PHE A 72 -1.11 -11.47 7.70
CA PHE A 72 -1.83 -10.45 8.45
C PHE A 72 -3.33 -10.45 8.09
N GLU A 73 -4.16 -10.27 9.12
CA GLU A 73 -5.61 -10.16 8.95
C GLU A 73 -5.96 -9.02 7.97
N GLY A 74 -6.89 -9.28 7.07
CA GLY A 74 -7.34 -8.33 6.06
C GLY A 74 -6.53 -8.31 4.75
N VAL A 75 -5.38 -8.97 4.68
CA VAL A 75 -4.65 -9.14 3.42
C VAL A 75 -5.35 -10.17 2.54
N GLN A 76 -5.80 -9.75 1.36
CA GLN A 76 -6.51 -10.60 0.39
C GLN A 76 -5.78 -10.63 -0.95
N PRO A 77 -4.91 -11.62 -1.21
CA PRO A 77 -4.29 -11.80 -2.51
C PRO A 77 -5.35 -12.09 -3.58
N GLY A 78 -5.22 -11.44 -4.74
CA GLY A 78 -6.07 -11.71 -5.90
C GLY A 78 -5.97 -13.16 -6.36
N ARG A 79 -7.01 -13.63 -7.07
CA ARG A 79 -7.00 -14.97 -7.69
C ARG A 79 -5.93 -15.03 -8.79
N LYS A 80 -5.28 -16.19 -8.90
CA LYS A 80 -4.36 -16.51 -10.00
C LYS A 80 -5.14 -16.81 -11.27
#